data_AF-A0AAN6ZUT0-F1
#
_entry.id   AF-A0AAN6ZUT0-F1
#
_cell.length_a   1.000
_cell.length_b   1.000
_cell.length_c   1.000
_cell.angle_alpha   90.00
_cell.angle_beta   90.00
_cell.angle_gamma   90.00
#
_symmetry.space_group_name_H-M   'P 1'
#
loop_
_entity.id
_entity.type
_entity.pdbx_description
1 polymer ?
#
loop_
_entity_poly.entity_id
_entity_poly.type
_entity_poly.pdbx_seq_one_letter_code
_entity_poly.pdbx_strand_id
1 'polypeptide(L)'
;MTGRSRRGVKFPHNHKHSNGLSDGRRSSFSDVSEDGSPSKAKSSGSLEDIQEKPPTAEEQRSAEYEKKKANFITRTFWTFVMIGGFFSALFMGHVYILVIITAIQIISFKEVIAIANVPSRARDLQSTKSLNWYWLATTMYFLYGESVVYYLKHIVLVDKVLLPLATHHRFISFILYVFGFVFFVGSLKAGHLKFQFSQFAWTHMALFLIVVQAHFIMNNVLEGMIWFFLPAALVITNDIFAYICGITFGRTQLIKLSPKKTVEGFVGAWVMTALFGVVLTNLLLRSKYFICPATDLGANIFTGLDCDPNPVFIPRTYSTPQLFFLPPNYTLSLTTSPMQIHTFFWATFASLIAPFGGFFASGLKRTFKIKDFGDSIPGHGGMTDRMDCQFIMGLFSFIYYHTFIAFKRSSVTHVMELAIMELTADEQLEVIKGVLKYLTNQGVVKPETPVSFDKLLAASKQV
;
A
#
# COMPACT_ATOMS: atom_id res chain seq x y z
N MET A 1 -8.56 -40.12 54.11
CA MET A 1 -7.33 -39.30 54.09
C MET A 1 -7.52 -38.14 53.12
N THR A 2 -7.81 -36.98 53.70
CA THR A 2 -7.68 -35.58 53.24
C THR A 2 -7.37 -35.27 51.77
N GLY A 3 -8.37 -34.70 51.07
CA GLY A 3 -8.19 -33.82 49.91
C GLY A 3 -7.82 -32.39 50.33
N ARG A 4 -6.94 -31.74 49.57
CA ARG A 4 -6.38 -30.42 49.89
C ARG A 4 -7.19 -29.27 49.24
N SER A 5 -7.32 -28.22 50.05
CA SER A 5 -8.29 -27.12 50.00
C SER A 5 -7.96 -26.00 49.01
N ARG A 6 -9.03 -25.44 48.40
CA ARG A 6 -9.08 -24.14 47.73
C ARG A 6 -9.01 -23.01 48.77
N ARG A 7 -8.03 -22.10 48.67
CA ARG A 7 -8.05 -20.83 49.41
C ARG A 7 -8.77 -19.76 48.59
N GLY A 8 -9.95 -19.37 49.06
CA GLY A 8 -10.64 -18.16 48.64
C GLY A 8 -10.03 -16.92 49.30
N VAL A 9 -9.98 -15.82 48.55
CA VAL A 9 -9.61 -14.49 49.05
C VAL A 9 -10.89 -13.68 49.18
N LYS A 10 -11.13 -13.14 50.39
CA LYS A 10 -12.28 -12.32 50.78
C LYS A 10 -12.21 -10.93 50.15
N PHE A 11 -13.34 -10.43 49.66
CA PHE A 11 -13.56 -9.00 49.36
C PHE A 11 -14.20 -8.31 50.57
N PRO A 12 -13.79 -7.07 50.93
CA PRO A 12 -14.59 -6.23 51.81
C PRO A 12 -15.57 -5.39 50.99
N HIS A 13 -16.86 -5.54 51.30
CA HIS A 13 -17.91 -4.59 50.97
C HIS A 13 -17.71 -3.31 51.80
N ASN A 14 -17.90 -2.15 51.18
CA ASN A 14 -18.32 -0.96 51.91
C ASN A 14 -19.34 -0.17 51.07
N HIS A 15 -20.58 -0.14 51.54
CA HIS A 15 -21.62 0.77 51.07
C HIS A 15 -21.52 2.06 51.87
N LYS A 16 -21.52 3.21 51.19
CA LYS A 16 -22.25 4.42 51.62
C LYS A 16 -22.46 5.36 50.43
N HIS A 17 -23.73 5.69 50.22
CA HIS A 17 -24.24 6.72 49.31
C HIS A 17 -23.81 8.12 49.77
N SER A 18 -23.47 9.01 48.82
CA SER A 18 -24.17 10.29 48.62
C SER A 18 -23.67 11.04 47.38
N ASN A 19 -24.64 11.61 46.66
CA ASN A 19 -24.62 12.44 45.46
C ASN A 19 -23.50 13.48 45.31
N GLY A 20 -23.13 13.78 44.06
CA GLY A 20 -22.43 15.03 43.72
C GLY A 20 -21.92 15.05 42.28
N LEU A 21 -22.36 16.03 41.51
CA LEU A 21 -22.08 16.22 40.08
C LEU A 21 -20.60 16.52 39.76
N SER A 22 -20.29 16.27 38.48
CA SER A 22 -19.43 17.06 37.60
C SER A 22 -17.92 16.82 37.54
N ASP A 23 -17.52 16.66 36.28
CA ASP A 23 -16.31 17.11 35.61
C ASP A 23 -15.03 16.28 35.72
N GLY A 24 -14.70 15.68 34.57
CA GLY A 24 -13.42 15.04 34.33
C GLY A 24 -12.48 16.02 33.64
N ARG A 25 -11.32 16.28 34.25
CA ARG A 25 -10.15 16.80 33.52
C ARG A 25 -8.85 16.56 34.28
N ARG A 26 -7.91 15.92 33.56
CA ARG A 26 -6.44 16.04 33.62
C ARG A 26 -5.74 15.91 34.98
N SER A 27 -5.07 14.77 35.18
CA SER A 27 -3.87 14.67 36.02
C SER A 27 -2.62 14.80 35.13
N SER A 28 -1.90 15.90 35.25
CA SER A 28 -0.55 16.05 34.69
C SER A 28 0.46 15.63 35.75
N PHE A 29 1.37 14.74 35.36
CA PHE A 29 2.59 14.42 36.08
C PHE A 29 3.54 15.63 36.08
N SER A 30 4.25 15.85 37.19
CA SER A 30 5.59 16.44 37.16
C SER A 30 6.42 15.89 38.32
N ASP A 31 7.59 15.38 37.94
CA ASP A 31 8.59 14.68 38.73
C ASP A 31 9.34 15.57 39.73
N VAL A 32 9.94 14.83 40.66
CA VAL A 32 10.95 15.16 41.67
C VAL A 32 12.30 15.52 41.03
N SER A 33 12.97 16.53 41.58
CA SER A 33 14.45 16.56 41.67
C SER A 33 14.92 17.47 42.82
N GLU A 34 15.84 16.92 43.62
CA GLU A 34 16.53 17.49 44.79
C GLU A 34 17.78 18.33 44.42
N ASP A 35 18.18 19.12 45.43
CA ASP A 35 19.53 19.63 45.81
C ASP A 35 20.15 20.92 45.23
N GLY A 36 20.51 21.82 46.17
CA GLY A 36 21.78 22.58 46.13
C GLY A 36 21.75 24.12 46.20
N SER A 37 21.73 24.68 47.43
CA SER A 37 21.94 26.09 47.88
C SER A 37 23.21 26.82 47.31
N PRO A 38 23.50 28.15 47.53
CA PRO A 38 22.98 29.03 48.60
C PRO A 38 22.73 30.54 48.29
N SER A 39 21.91 31.14 49.17
CA SER A 39 21.90 32.54 49.65
C SER A 39 22.32 33.69 48.72
N LYS A 40 21.36 34.55 48.35
CA LYS A 40 21.61 35.98 48.15
C LYS A 40 20.42 36.83 48.60
N ALA A 41 20.77 37.97 49.18
CA ALA A 41 19.97 38.85 50.01
C ALA A 41 18.74 39.46 49.32
N LYS A 42 17.72 39.73 50.14
CA LYS A 42 16.55 40.54 49.81
C LYS A 42 16.98 41.92 49.29
N SER A 43 16.62 42.24 48.05
CA SER A 43 16.38 43.62 47.62
C SER A 43 14.91 43.74 47.24
N SER A 44 14.16 44.48 48.07
CA SER A 44 12.78 44.87 47.83
C SER A 44 12.71 45.85 46.66
N GLY A 45 12.52 45.32 45.46
CA GLY A 45 11.93 46.04 44.34
C GLY A 45 10.62 45.35 44.03
N SER A 46 9.50 46.03 44.27
CA SER A 46 8.16 45.58 43.90
C SER A 46 8.09 45.46 42.38
N LEU A 47 8.32 44.26 41.85
CA LEU A 47 7.81 43.89 40.55
C LEU A 47 6.29 43.80 40.70
N GLU A 48 5.58 44.73 40.07
CA GLU A 48 4.13 44.62 39.90
C GLU A 48 3.84 43.25 39.29
N ASP A 49 3.15 42.41 40.07
CA ASP A 49 2.60 41.15 39.63
C ASP A 49 1.58 41.51 38.54
N ILE A 50 1.94 41.33 37.26
CA ILE A 50 1.00 41.46 36.16
C ILE A 50 -0.01 40.34 36.36
N GLN A 51 -1.09 40.66 37.06
CA GLN A 51 -2.21 39.77 37.27
C GLN A 51 -2.91 39.64 35.92
N GLU A 52 -2.47 38.67 35.12
CA GLU A 52 -3.04 38.37 33.81
C GLU A 52 -4.52 38.02 34.04
N LYS A 53 -5.40 38.95 33.68
CA LYS A 53 -6.84 38.80 33.86
C LYS A 53 -7.27 37.57 33.05
N PRO A 54 -8.01 36.61 33.63
CA PRO A 54 -8.42 35.43 32.88
C PRO A 54 -9.21 35.87 31.64
N PRO A 55 -8.92 35.31 30.46
CA PRO A 55 -9.46 35.80 29.20
C PRO A 55 -10.98 35.72 29.25
N THR A 56 -11.62 36.81 28.84
CA THR A 56 -13.08 36.91 28.76
C THR A 56 -13.64 35.86 27.79
N ALA A 57 -14.90 35.46 27.99
CA ALA A 57 -15.54 34.44 27.13
C ALA A 57 -15.53 34.84 25.63
N GLU A 58 -15.46 36.14 25.35
CA GLU A 58 -15.36 36.71 24.00
C GLU A 58 -13.94 36.59 23.43
N GLU A 59 -12.90 36.84 24.24
CA GLU A 59 -11.49 36.58 23.89
C GLU A 59 -11.21 35.08 23.70
N GLN A 60 -11.84 34.20 24.47
CA GLN A 60 -11.72 32.75 24.28
C GLN A 60 -12.40 32.29 22.98
N ARG A 61 -13.56 32.87 22.63
CA ARG A 61 -14.25 32.59 21.36
C ARG A 61 -13.47 33.11 20.16
N SER A 62 -12.91 34.31 20.24
CA SER A 62 -12.09 34.88 19.16
C SER A 62 -10.79 34.10 18.98
N ALA A 63 -10.13 33.69 20.08
CA ALA A 63 -8.96 32.81 20.02
C ALA A 63 -9.27 31.43 19.44
N GLU A 64 -10.43 30.84 19.78
CA GLU A 64 -10.87 29.56 19.20
C GLU A 64 -11.20 29.70 17.70
N TYR A 65 -11.82 30.82 17.30
CA TYR A 65 -12.08 31.14 15.90
C TYR A 65 -10.79 31.31 15.10
N GLU A 66 -9.84 32.11 15.59
CA GLU A 66 -8.54 32.31 14.95
C GLU A 66 -7.74 31.00 14.87
N LYS A 67 -7.80 30.15 15.91
CA LYS A 67 -7.21 28.80 15.86
C LYS A 67 -7.88 27.91 14.82
N LYS A 68 -9.21 27.93 14.69
CA LYS A 68 -9.94 27.16 13.67
C LYS A 68 -9.61 27.68 12.26
N LYS A 69 -9.53 28.99 12.08
CA LYS A 69 -9.17 29.66 10.83
C LYS A 69 -7.74 29.34 10.42
N ALA A 70 -6.78 29.45 11.34
CA ALA A 70 -5.38 29.06 11.11
C ALA A 70 -5.28 27.58 10.69
N ASN A 71 -5.94 26.68 11.43
CA ASN A 71 -5.97 25.25 11.07
C ASN A 71 -6.61 25.01 9.70
N PHE A 72 -7.68 25.73 9.36
CA PHE A 72 -8.31 25.63 8.04
C PHE A 72 -7.37 26.10 6.93
N ILE A 73 -6.69 27.24 7.10
CA ILE A 73 -5.71 27.77 6.14
C ILE A 73 -4.55 26.79 5.96
N THR A 74 -3.95 26.29 7.06
CA THR A 74 -2.87 25.31 7.01
C THR A 74 -3.31 24.05 6.26
N ARG A 75 -4.52 23.55 6.53
CA ARG A 75 -5.06 22.37 5.83
C ARG A 75 -5.24 22.65 4.34
N THR A 76 -5.91 23.73 3.98
CA THR A 76 -6.13 24.07 2.57
C THR A 76 -4.81 24.21 1.80
N PHE A 77 -3.82 24.90 2.37
CA PHE A 77 -2.50 25.05 1.77
C PHE A 77 -1.81 23.70 1.52
N TRP A 78 -1.71 22.86 2.56
CA TRP A 78 -1.05 21.55 2.42
C TRP A 78 -1.82 20.59 1.51
N THR A 79 -3.15 20.72 1.42
CA THR A 79 -3.94 19.96 0.43
C THR A 79 -3.51 20.32 -1.00
N PHE A 80 -3.39 21.60 -1.34
CA PHE A 80 -2.92 22.02 -2.66
C PHE A 80 -1.47 21.59 -2.92
N VAL A 81 -0.58 21.69 -1.93
CA VAL A 81 0.81 21.22 -2.05
C VAL A 81 0.87 19.72 -2.33
N MET A 82 0.09 18.90 -1.61
CA MET A 82 0.07 17.46 -1.83
C MET A 82 -0.49 17.07 -3.21
N ILE A 83 -1.62 17.67 -3.61
CA ILE A 83 -2.23 17.40 -4.92
C ILE A 83 -1.29 17.85 -6.03
N GLY A 84 -0.76 19.08 -5.95
CA GLY A 84 0.17 19.62 -6.94
C GLY A 84 1.45 18.80 -7.02
N GLY A 85 2.05 18.43 -5.89
CA GLY A 85 3.24 17.59 -5.85
C GLY A 85 3.02 16.21 -6.44
N PHE A 86 1.89 15.57 -6.11
CA PHE A 86 1.54 14.25 -6.64
C PHE A 86 1.37 14.28 -8.16
N PHE A 87 0.56 15.19 -8.71
CA PHE A 87 0.35 15.28 -10.16
C PHE A 87 1.61 15.74 -10.90
N SER A 88 2.42 16.62 -10.32
CA SER A 88 3.71 17.00 -10.92
C SER A 88 4.62 15.78 -11.07
N ALA A 89 4.76 14.96 -10.02
CA ALA A 89 5.54 13.73 -10.08
C ALA A 89 4.93 12.70 -11.04
N LEU A 90 3.60 12.57 -11.07
CA LEU A 90 2.87 11.69 -11.98
C LEU A 90 3.16 12.02 -13.44
N PHE A 91 3.30 13.30 -13.79
CA PHE A 91 3.58 13.73 -15.16
C PHE A 91 5.07 13.80 -15.51
N MET A 92 5.94 13.97 -14.51
CA MET A 92 7.40 14.03 -14.69
C MET A 92 8.03 12.67 -15.02
N GLY A 93 7.42 11.55 -14.64
CA GLY A 93 7.91 10.22 -15.02
C GLY A 93 7.82 9.16 -13.93
N HIS A 94 8.16 7.92 -14.30
CA HIS A 94 8.06 6.75 -13.43
C HIS A 94 8.99 6.87 -12.21
N VAL A 95 10.23 7.35 -12.40
CA VAL A 95 11.21 7.53 -11.30
C VAL A 95 10.65 8.39 -10.17
N TYR A 96 9.97 9.49 -10.48
CA TYR A 96 9.47 10.41 -9.47
C TYR A 96 8.37 9.77 -8.61
N ILE A 97 7.49 8.97 -9.22
CA ILE A 97 6.49 8.20 -8.47
C ILE A 97 7.16 7.12 -7.61
N LEU A 98 8.16 6.41 -8.12
CA LEU A 98 8.91 5.42 -7.33
C LEU A 98 9.61 6.06 -6.12
N VAL A 99 10.18 7.26 -6.28
CA VAL A 99 10.78 8.05 -5.20
C VAL A 99 9.73 8.48 -4.18
N ILE A 100 8.55 8.95 -4.62
CA ILE A 100 7.45 9.31 -3.72
C ILE A 100 6.98 8.09 -2.93
N ILE A 101 6.76 6.94 -3.57
CA ILE A 101 6.36 5.70 -2.89
C ILE A 101 7.42 5.31 -1.85
N THR A 102 8.69 5.40 -2.21
CA THR A 102 9.82 5.14 -1.31
C THR A 102 9.85 6.11 -0.12
N ALA A 103 9.56 7.39 -0.31
CA ALA A 103 9.48 8.36 0.77
C ALA A 103 8.27 8.09 1.69
N ILE A 104 7.10 7.83 1.11
CA ILE A 104 5.86 7.55 1.84
C ILE A 104 6.02 6.33 2.74
N GLN A 105 6.63 5.25 2.26
CA GLN A 105 6.83 4.06 3.07
C GLN A 105 7.84 4.28 4.22
N ILE A 106 8.90 5.06 4.01
CA ILE A 106 9.89 5.35 5.05
C ILE A 106 9.23 6.15 6.17
N ILE A 107 8.42 7.15 5.81
CA ILE A 107 7.66 7.95 6.77
C ILE A 107 6.64 7.08 7.51
N SER A 108 5.89 6.24 6.79
CA SER A 108 4.89 5.35 7.40
C SER A 108 5.53 4.32 8.34
N PHE A 109 6.65 3.72 7.94
CA PHE A 109 7.42 2.82 8.79
C PHE A 109 7.90 3.53 10.06
N LYS A 110 8.45 4.74 9.93
CA LYS A 110 8.87 5.55 11.09
C LYS A 110 7.73 5.78 12.07
N GLU A 111 6.54 6.16 11.58
CA GLU A 111 5.35 6.39 12.42
C GLU A 111 4.91 5.12 13.15
N VAL A 112 4.82 3.99 12.45
CA VAL A 112 4.40 2.71 13.05
C VAL A 112 5.42 2.22 14.09
N ILE A 113 6.72 2.37 13.84
CA ILE A 113 7.77 2.01 14.80
C ILE A 113 7.78 2.96 16.00
N ALA A 114 7.47 4.25 15.81
CA ALA A 114 7.44 5.22 16.90
C ALA A 114 6.38 4.86 17.97
N ILE A 115 5.24 4.29 17.57
CA ILE A 115 4.16 3.89 18.49
C ILE A 115 4.59 2.74 19.41
N ALA A 116 5.35 1.78 18.88
CA ALA A 116 5.80 0.64 19.67
C ALA A 116 6.90 1.00 20.68
N ASN A 117 7.60 2.13 20.49
CA ASN A 117 8.71 2.53 21.34
C ASN A 117 8.22 3.33 22.56
N VAL A 118 8.00 2.65 23.69
CA VAL A 118 7.69 3.33 24.96
C VAL A 118 8.93 4.09 25.48
N PRO A 119 8.88 5.42 25.70
CA PRO A 119 10.05 6.25 25.98
C PRO A 119 10.87 5.83 27.21
N SER A 120 10.21 5.33 28.26
CA SER A 120 10.87 4.99 29.53
C SER A 120 11.75 3.73 29.48
N ARG A 121 11.42 2.76 28.63
CA ARG A 121 12.21 1.51 28.45
C ARG A 121 13.16 1.58 27.24
N ALA A 122 12.96 2.56 26.35
CA ALA A 122 13.78 2.74 25.16
C ALA A 122 15.15 3.39 25.44
N ARG A 123 15.34 4.00 26.61
CA ARG A 123 16.60 4.70 26.97
C ARG A 123 17.75 3.73 27.28
N ASP A 124 17.44 2.52 27.76
CA ASP A 124 18.45 1.50 28.13
C ASP A 124 18.86 0.57 26.95
N LEU A 125 18.20 0.71 25.80
CA LEU A 125 18.28 -0.21 24.65
C LEU A 125 18.45 0.53 23.31
N GLN A 126 19.48 1.38 23.21
CA GLN A 126 19.78 2.16 21.99
C GLN A 126 20.02 1.29 20.74
N SER A 127 20.57 0.09 20.92
CA SER A 127 20.81 -0.89 19.85
C SER A 127 19.53 -1.28 19.08
N THR A 128 18.38 -1.37 19.77
CA THR A 128 17.11 -1.76 19.15
C THR A 128 16.60 -0.72 18.14
N LYS A 129 16.90 0.57 18.33
CA LYS A 129 16.50 1.62 17.38
C LYS A 129 17.29 1.54 16.08
N SER A 130 18.61 1.35 16.18
CA SER A 130 19.48 1.17 15.01
C SER A 130 19.07 -0.06 14.20
N LEU A 131 18.73 -1.14 14.91
CA LEU A 131 18.31 -2.39 14.31
C LEU A 131 17.01 -2.27 13.49
N ASN A 132 16.06 -1.43 13.90
CA ASN A 132 14.84 -1.20 13.10
C ASN A 132 15.14 -0.56 11.73
N TRP A 133 16.07 0.40 11.68
CA TRP A 133 16.51 1.01 10.43
C TRP A 133 17.35 0.07 9.58
N TYR A 134 18.17 -0.77 10.22
CA TYR A 134 18.89 -1.85 9.55
C TYR A 134 17.93 -2.79 8.82
N TRP A 135 16.91 -3.29 9.54
CA TRP A 135 15.90 -4.17 8.94
C TRP A 135 15.17 -3.52 7.76
N LEU A 136 14.81 -2.24 7.88
CA LEU A 136 14.22 -1.49 6.76
C LEU A 136 15.15 -1.45 5.55
N ALA A 137 16.41 -1.08 5.74
CA ALA A 137 17.39 -1.00 4.66
C ALA A 137 17.63 -2.37 3.99
N THR A 138 17.78 -3.43 4.79
CA THR A 138 17.96 -4.80 4.26
C THR A 138 16.74 -5.26 3.46
N THR A 139 15.52 -5.02 3.96
CA THR A 139 14.30 -5.41 3.24
C THR A 139 14.10 -4.59 1.96
N MET A 140 14.35 -3.27 1.99
CA MET A 140 14.30 -2.42 0.80
C MET A 140 15.33 -2.85 -0.24
N TYR A 141 16.55 -3.17 0.20
CA TYR A 141 17.58 -3.70 -0.68
C TYR A 141 17.09 -5.00 -1.33
N PHE A 142 16.66 -6.00 -0.54
CA PHE A 142 16.18 -7.28 -1.06
C PHE A 142 15.06 -7.12 -2.11
N LEU A 143 14.03 -6.32 -1.80
CA LEU A 143 12.86 -6.18 -2.66
C LEU A 143 13.09 -5.28 -3.88
N TYR A 144 13.86 -4.19 -3.76
CA TYR A 144 14.01 -3.23 -4.87
C TYR A 144 15.30 -3.39 -5.64
N GLY A 145 16.29 -4.08 -5.07
CA GLY A 145 17.58 -4.31 -5.71
C GLY A 145 17.42 -4.95 -7.08
N GLU A 146 16.54 -5.94 -7.24
CA GLU A 146 16.29 -6.57 -8.56
C GLU A 146 15.73 -5.56 -9.58
N SER A 147 14.72 -4.78 -9.20
CA SER A 147 14.14 -3.76 -10.08
C SER A 147 15.18 -2.68 -10.44
N VAL A 148 15.95 -2.20 -9.46
CA VAL A 148 17.01 -1.21 -9.67
C VAL A 148 18.09 -1.74 -10.60
N VAL A 149 18.55 -2.98 -10.42
CA VAL A 149 19.54 -3.63 -11.28
C VAL A 149 19.01 -3.79 -12.71
N TYR A 150 17.75 -4.18 -12.87
CA TYR A 150 17.13 -4.36 -14.19
C TYR A 150 17.04 -3.04 -14.97
N TYR A 151 16.48 -1.99 -14.36
CA TYR A 151 16.24 -0.72 -15.05
C TYR A 151 17.46 0.19 -15.14
N LEU A 152 18.37 0.14 -14.15
CA LEU A 152 19.61 0.92 -14.16
C LEU A 152 20.82 0.09 -14.62
N LYS A 153 20.59 -1.00 -15.38
CA LYS A 153 21.64 -1.92 -15.85
C LYS A 153 22.82 -1.20 -16.47
N HIS A 154 22.58 -0.16 -17.26
CA HIS A 154 23.62 0.57 -17.99
C HIS A 154 24.55 1.38 -17.07
N ILE A 155 24.08 1.75 -15.87
CA ILE A 155 24.88 2.44 -14.85
C ILE A 155 25.54 1.40 -13.94
N VAL A 156 24.76 0.41 -13.49
CA VAL A 156 25.17 -0.59 -12.49
C VAL A 156 26.22 -1.57 -13.04
N LEU A 157 26.13 -1.97 -14.32
CA LEU A 157 27.06 -2.94 -14.92
C LEU A 157 28.41 -2.34 -15.31
N VAL A 158 28.49 -1.00 -15.45
CA VAL A 158 29.71 -0.30 -15.85
C VAL A 158 30.62 -0.03 -14.65
N ASP A 159 30.05 0.10 -13.46
CA ASP A 159 30.78 0.40 -12.24
C ASP A 159 31.33 -0.87 -11.56
N LYS A 160 32.64 -0.89 -11.30
CA LYS A 160 33.35 -2.04 -10.70
C LYS A 160 32.88 -2.37 -9.28
N VAL A 161 32.37 -1.39 -8.53
CA VAL A 161 31.89 -1.53 -7.16
C VAL A 161 30.44 -2.02 -7.14
N LEU A 162 29.60 -1.50 -8.03
CA LEU A 162 28.18 -1.88 -8.10
C LEU A 162 27.95 -3.23 -8.79
N LEU A 163 28.85 -3.67 -9.66
CA LEU A 163 28.73 -4.95 -10.36
C LEU A 163 28.61 -6.18 -9.43
N PRO A 164 29.47 -6.39 -8.42
CA PRO A 164 29.31 -7.52 -7.49
C PRO A 164 28.05 -7.40 -6.63
N LEU A 165 27.63 -6.17 -6.29
CA LEU A 165 26.40 -5.91 -5.54
C LEU A 165 25.16 -6.36 -6.34
N ALA A 166 25.16 -6.09 -7.65
CA ALA A 166 24.08 -6.46 -8.56
C ALA A 166 24.03 -7.96 -8.88
N THR A 167 25.18 -8.56 -9.21
CA THR A 167 25.25 -9.98 -9.61
C THR A 167 24.96 -10.93 -8.46
N HIS A 168 25.37 -10.58 -7.23
CA HIS A 168 25.16 -11.39 -6.03
C HIS A 168 24.03 -10.84 -5.14
N HIS A 169 23.13 -10.03 -5.69
CA HIS A 169 22.06 -9.33 -4.96
C HIS A 169 21.32 -10.20 -3.94
N ARG A 170 20.84 -11.38 -4.37
CA ARG A 170 20.08 -12.32 -3.53
C ARG A 170 20.92 -12.86 -2.37
N PHE A 171 22.16 -13.25 -2.65
CA PHE A 171 23.05 -13.81 -1.64
C PHE A 171 23.48 -12.74 -0.63
N ILE A 172 23.82 -11.54 -1.09
CA ILE A 172 24.14 -10.39 -0.22
C ILE A 172 22.96 -10.06 0.68
N SER A 173 21.74 -10.03 0.13
CA SER A 173 20.52 -9.80 0.92
C SER A 173 20.34 -10.85 2.03
N PHE A 174 20.60 -12.12 1.73
CA PHE A 174 20.56 -13.20 2.72
C PHE A 174 21.61 -13.00 3.82
N ILE A 175 22.86 -12.67 3.45
CA ILE A 175 23.94 -12.41 4.43
C ILE A 175 23.61 -11.20 5.31
N LEU A 176 23.06 -10.12 4.76
CA LEU A 176 22.60 -8.97 5.54
C LEU A 176 21.50 -9.39 6.53
N TYR A 177 20.52 -10.17 6.10
CA TYR A 177 19.48 -10.66 7.01
C TYR A 177 20.07 -11.51 8.17
N VAL A 178 20.98 -12.45 7.85
CA VAL A 178 21.67 -13.28 8.86
C VAL A 178 22.47 -12.42 9.83
N PHE A 179 23.20 -11.42 9.34
CA PHE A 179 23.97 -10.51 10.19
C PHE A 179 23.07 -9.73 11.16
N GLY A 180 21.96 -9.16 10.65
CA GLY A 180 20.97 -8.50 11.50
C GLY A 180 20.37 -9.43 12.55
N PHE A 181 20.15 -10.70 12.20
CA PHE A 181 19.60 -11.70 13.11
C PHE A 181 20.59 -12.08 14.22
N VAL A 182 21.85 -12.34 13.86
CA VAL A 182 22.93 -12.61 14.84
C VAL A 182 23.13 -11.41 15.75
N PHE A 183 23.12 -10.19 15.20
CA PHE A 183 23.21 -8.96 15.99
C PHE A 183 22.03 -8.79 16.95
N PHE A 184 20.81 -9.09 16.50
CA PHE A 184 19.63 -9.08 17.37
C PHE A 184 19.79 -10.05 18.54
N VAL A 185 20.17 -11.30 18.26
CA VAL A 185 20.40 -12.34 19.28
C VAL A 185 21.51 -11.93 20.26
N GLY A 186 22.61 -11.38 19.76
CA GLY A 186 23.70 -10.85 20.58
C GLY A 186 23.31 -9.63 21.43
N SER A 187 22.29 -8.87 21.00
CA SER A 187 21.78 -7.71 21.74
C SER A 187 20.80 -8.06 22.87
N LEU A 188 20.42 -9.33 23.03
CA LEU A 188 19.45 -9.76 24.03
C LEU A 188 19.97 -9.53 25.46
N LYS A 189 19.18 -8.82 26.28
CA LYS A 189 19.49 -8.55 27.69
C LYS A 189 18.48 -9.26 28.59
N ALA A 190 18.98 -9.95 29.62
CA ALA A 190 18.14 -10.53 30.66
C ALA A 190 17.26 -9.45 31.31
N GLY A 191 16.00 -9.80 31.62
CA GLY A 191 14.99 -8.87 32.13
C GLY A 191 14.23 -8.05 31.07
N HIS A 192 14.76 -7.93 29.85
CA HIS A 192 14.13 -7.14 28.76
C HIS A 192 13.64 -7.99 27.57
N LEU A 193 13.80 -9.32 27.64
CA LEU A 193 13.49 -10.25 26.54
C LEU A 193 12.08 -10.05 25.96
N LYS A 194 11.05 -9.98 26.80
CA LYS A 194 9.66 -9.79 26.34
C LYS A 194 9.51 -8.51 25.51
N PHE A 195 10.17 -7.43 25.91
CA PHE A 195 10.16 -6.17 25.17
C PHE A 195 10.92 -6.31 23.85
N GLN A 196 12.13 -6.88 23.86
CA GLN A 196 12.95 -7.05 22.65
C GLN A 196 12.28 -7.94 21.61
N PHE A 197 11.69 -9.07 22.01
CA PHE A 197 10.93 -9.93 21.10
C PHE A 197 9.65 -9.26 20.59
N SER A 198 8.97 -8.46 21.42
CA SER A 198 7.81 -7.68 20.98
C SER A 198 8.19 -6.62 19.95
N GLN A 199 9.32 -5.92 20.14
CA GLN A 199 9.85 -4.97 19.16
C GLN A 199 10.26 -5.67 17.87
N PHE A 200 10.97 -6.80 17.96
CA PHE A 200 11.34 -7.59 16.79
C PHE A 200 10.12 -8.02 15.97
N ALA A 201 9.10 -8.56 16.62
CA ALA A 201 7.83 -8.94 15.98
C ALA A 201 7.12 -7.73 15.36
N TRP A 202 7.08 -6.60 16.07
CA TRP A 202 6.46 -5.37 15.59
C TRP A 202 7.17 -4.82 14.34
N THR A 203 8.49 -4.81 14.34
CA THR A 203 9.30 -4.36 13.20
C THR A 203 9.06 -5.24 11.98
N HIS A 204 9.04 -6.57 12.13
CA HIS A 204 8.78 -7.48 11.01
C HIS A 204 7.34 -7.37 10.50
N MET A 205 6.36 -7.18 11.39
CA MET A 205 4.98 -6.89 11.00
C MET A 205 4.89 -5.57 10.20
N ALA A 206 5.58 -4.52 10.64
CA ALA A 206 5.61 -3.24 9.93
C ALA A 206 6.28 -3.37 8.55
N LEU A 207 7.39 -4.11 8.44
CA LEU A 207 8.03 -4.40 7.15
C LEU A 207 7.07 -5.13 6.20
N PHE A 208 6.35 -6.13 6.71
CA PHE A 208 5.39 -6.89 5.92
C PHE A 208 4.18 -6.05 5.48
N LEU A 209 3.61 -5.25 6.38
CA LEU A 209 2.40 -4.47 6.08
C LEU A 209 2.68 -3.19 5.28
N ILE A 210 3.91 -2.67 5.29
CA ILE A 210 4.26 -1.41 4.62
C ILE A 210 5.20 -1.66 3.45
N VAL A 211 6.38 -2.23 3.69
CA VAL A 211 7.48 -2.28 2.69
C VAL A 211 7.19 -3.30 1.60
N VAL A 212 6.68 -4.48 1.98
CA VAL A 212 6.25 -5.51 1.01
C VAL A 212 5.06 -5.01 0.19
N GLN A 213 4.11 -4.31 0.81
CA GLN A 213 2.96 -3.76 0.07
C GLN A 213 3.38 -2.65 -0.89
N ALA A 214 4.29 -1.76 -0.47
CA ALA A 214 4.87 -0.74 -1.32
C ALA A 214 5.68 -1.31 -2.49
N HIS A 215 6.34 -2.47 -2.31
CA HIS A 215 6.99 -3.19 -3.41
C HIS A 215 5.99 -3.54 -4.53
N PHE A 216 4.83 -4.09 -4.18
CA PHE A 216 3.80 -4.41 -5.17
C PHE A 216 3.25 -3.16 -5.85
N ILE A 217 3.10 -2.05 -5.13
CA ILE A 217 2.72 -0.75 -5.72
C ILE A 217 3.77 -0.29 -6.73
N MET A 218 5.06 -0.43 -6.42
CA MET A 218 6.13 -0.07 -7.37
C MET A 218 6.11 -0.95 -8.61
N ASN A 219 5.90 -2.26 -8.46
CA ASN A 219 5.77 -3.15 -9.62
C ASN A 219 4.57 -2.75 -10.49
N ASN A 220 3.44 -2.35 -9.90
CA ASN A 220 2.31 -1.83 -10.67
C ASN A 220 2.70 -0.59 -11.50
N VAL A 221 3.46 0.35 -10.92
CA VAL A 221 3.96 1.53 -11.64
C VAL A 221 4.81 1.11 -12.84
N LEU A 222 5.68 0.12 -12.67
CA LEU A 222 6.59 -0.36 -13.71
C LEU A 222 5.85 -1.10 -14.85
N GLU A 223 4.77 -1.82 -14.55
CA GLU A 223 3.91 -2.47 -15.55
C GLU A 223 3.00 -1.47 -16.30
N GLY A 224 2.89 -0.24 -15.81
CA GLY A 224 2.18 0.87 -16.44
C GLY A 224 1.48 1.76 -15.41
N MET A 225 1.53 3.08 -15.62
CA MET A 225 1.01 4.07 -14.66
C MET A 225 -0.48 3.88 -14.34
N ILE A 226 -1.26 3.31 -15.27
CA ILE A 226 -2.68 3.00 -15.07
C ILE A 226 -2.89 2.03 -13.90
N TRP A 227 -2.03 1.03 -13.71
CA TRP A 227 -2.14 0.01 -12.66
C TRP A 227 -1.85 0.55 -11.25
N PHE A 228 -1.28 1.74 -11.18
CA PHE A 228 -1.05 2.50 -9.96
C PHE A 228 -2.10 3.60 -9.76
N PHE A 229 -2.28 4.46 -10.76
CA PHE A 229 -3.08 5.68 -10.61
C PHE A 229 -4.57 5.39 -10.54
N LEU A 230 -5.09 4.46 -11.37
CA LEU A 230 -6.51 4.09 -11.35
C LEU A 230 -6.94 3.53 -9.98
N PRO A 231 -6.31 2.48 -9.42
CA PRO A 231 -6.66 1.98 -8.08
C PRO A 231 -6.55 3.05 -6.99
N ALA A 232 -5.47 3.85 -7.01
CA ALA A 232 -5.28 4.91 -6.02
C ALA A 232 -6.41 5.95 -6.08
N ALA A 233 -6.79 6.38 -7.28
CA ALA A 233 -7.88 7.31 -7.51
C ALA A 233 -9.24 6.72 -7.10
N LEU A 234 -9.47 5.42 -7.31
CA LEU A 234 -10.70 4.74 -6.88
C LEU A 234 -10.85 4.74 -5.36
N VAL A 235 -9.78 4.49 -4.60
CA VAL A 235 -9.81 4.56 -3.12
C VAL A 235 -10.09 5.98 -2.64
N ILE A 236 -9.40 6.98 -3.19
CA ILE A 236 -9.62 8.39 -2.83
C ILE A 236 -11.07 8.79 -3.12
N THR A 237 -11.57 8.41 -4.29
CA THR A 237 -12.94 8.71 -4.72
C THR A 237 -13.96 8.00 -3.83
N ASN A 238 -13.67 6.76 -3.42
CA ASN A 238 -14.52 6.02 -2.51
C ASN A 238 -14.65 6.71 -1.15
N ASP A 239 -13.54 7.15 -0.55
CA ASP A 239 -13.57 7.86 0.73
C ASP A 239 -14.37 9.19 0.64
N ILE A 240 -14.23 9.92 -0.48
CA ILE A 240 -14.98 11.16 -0.72
C ILE A 240 -16.49 10.86 -0.82
N PHE A 241 -16.89 9.91 -1.65
CA PHE A 241 -18.31 9.61 -1.83
C PHE A 241 -18.93 8.90 -0.62
N ALA A 242 -18.16 8.10 0.13
CA ALA A 242 -18.62 7.52 1.38
C ALA A 242 -18.96 8.60 2.41
N TYR A 243 -18.16 9.67 2.47
CA TYR A 243 -18.44 10.83 3.30
C TYR A 243 -19.67 11.61 2.80
N ILE A 244 -19.75 11.92 1.50
CA ILE A 244 -20.86 12.70 0.92
C ILE A 244 -22.19 11.95 1.09
N CYS A 245 -22.27 10.71 0.61
CA CYS A 245 -23.47 9.88 0.74
C CYS A 245 -23.79 9.56 2.20
N GLY A 246 -22.77 9.45 3.06
CA GLY A 246 -22.94 9.20 4.47
C GLY A 246 -23.60 10.37 5.22
N ILE A 247 -23.32 11.61 4.84
CA ILE A 247 -23.97 12.78 5.44
C ILE A 247 -25.37 13.02 4.87
N THR A 248 -25.57 12.80 3.56
CA THR A 248 -26.86 13.09 2.91
C THR A 248 -27.92 12.03 3.18
N PHE A 249 -27.53 10.75 3.24
CA PHE A 249 -28.46 9.61 3.33
C PHE A 249 -28.21 8.69 4.54
N GLY A 250 -27.14 8.92 5.32
CA GLY A 250 -26.74 8.01 6.39
C GLY A 250 -27.73 7.95 7.55
N ARG A 251 -28.20 6.74 7.85
CA ARG A 251 -29.08 6.46 9.00
C ARG A 251 -28.60 5.28 9.82
N THR A 252 -27.99 4.28 9.17
CA THR A 252 -27.56 3.03 9.81
C THR A 252 -26.04 2.97 9.97
N GLN A 253 -25.56 2.70 11.19
CA GLN A 253 -24.14 2.59 11.48
C GLN A 253 -23.55 1.29 10.93
N LEU A 254 -22.36 1.36 10.32
CA LEU A 254 -21.69 0.20 9.72
C LEU A 254 -20.95 -0.66 10.75
N ILE A 255 -20.17 -0.05 11.65
CA ILE A 255 -19.38 -0.76 12.66
C ILE A 255 -19.22 0.05 13.95
N LYS A 256 -19.33 -0.61 15.12
CA LYS A 256 -19.20 0.04 16.43
C LYS A 256 -17.85 0.71 16.67
N LEU A 257 -16.78 0.18 16.07
CA LEU A 257 -15.42 0.74 16.17
C LEU A 257 -15.30 2.10 15.46
N SER A 258 -16.17 2.40 14.49
CA SER A 258 -16.15 3.62 13.68
C SER A 258 -17.55 4.23 13.60
N PRO A 259 -17.98 4.97 14.65
CA PRO A 259 -19.38 5.40 14.82
C PRO A 259 -19.87 6.40 13.75
N LYS A 260 -18.97 6.95 12.93
CA LYS A 260 -19.29 7.91 11.87
C LYS A 260 -19.52 7.26 10.49
N LYS A 261 -19.21 5.97 10.29
CA LYS A 261 -19.41 5.31 9.00
C LYS A 261 -20.81 4.70 8.94
N THR A 262 -21.51 4.93 7.84
CA THR A 262 -22.89 4.48 7.62
C THR A 262 -22.98 3.46 6.48
N VAL A 263 -24.00 2.59 6.50
CA VAL A 263 -24.22 1.59 5.45
C VAL A 263 -24.65 2.27 4.15
N GLU A 264 -25.51 3.29 4.23
CA GLU A 264 -25.96 4.04 3.05
C GLU A 264 -24.81 4.80 2.38
N GLY A 265 -23.91 5.36 3.19
CA GLY A 265 -22.68 5.98 2.70
C GLY A 265 -21.79 4.97 1.96
N PHE A 266 -21.65 3.76 2.51
CA PHE A 266 -20.85 2.69 1.91
C PHE A 266 -21.41 2.19 0.57
N VAL A 267 -22.73 1.96 0.48
CA VAL A 267 -23.40 1.54 -0.76
C VAL A 267 -23.39 2.65 -1.81
N GLY A 268 -23.67 3.90 -1.40
CA GLY A 268 -23.61 5.06 -2.29
C GLY A 268 -22.22 5.29 -2.87
N ALA A 269 -21.18 5.12 -2.04
CA ALA A 269 -19.79 5.19 -2.48
C ALA A 269 -19.46 4.14 -3.53
N TRP A 270 -19.90 2.89 -3.36
CA TRP A 270 -19.65 1.83 -4.33
C TRP A 270 -20.17 2.18 -5.73
N VAL A 271 -21.42 2.65 -5.82
CA VAL A 271 -22.04 3.04 -7.10
C VAL A 271 -21.28 4.22 -7.73
N MET A 272 -20.98 5.25 -6.95
CA MET A 272 -20.28 6.45 -7.47
C MET A 272 -18.83 6.15 -7.87
N THR A 273 -18.11 5.33 -7.09
CA THR A 273 -16.75 4.87 -7.42
C THR A 273 -16.74 4.03 -8.70
N ALA A 274 -17.73 3.16 -8.93
CA ALA A 274 -17.84 2.39 -10.16
C ALA A 274 -18.06 3.29 -11.39
N LEU A 275 -18.98 4.26 -11.29
CA LEU A 275 -19.23 5.24 -12.35
C LEU A 275 -18.00 6.09 -12.65
N PHE A 276 -17.36 6.61 -11.60
CA PHE A 276 -16.12 7.38 -11.73
C PHE A 276 -15.00 6.54 -12.36
N GLY A 277 -14.87 5.28 -11.98
CA GLY A 277 -13.88 4.37 -12.55
C GLY A 277 -14.03 4.22 -14.06
N VAL A 278 -15.25 3.99 -14.55
CA VAL A 278 -15.51 3.89 -16.00
C VAL A 278 -15.11 5.18 -16.73
N VAL A 279 -15.45 6.34 -16.18
CA VAL A 279 -15.09 7.65 -16.77
C VAL A 279 -13.58 7.84 -16.78
N LEU A 280 -12.91 7.58 -15.65
CA LEU A 280 -11.47 7.74 -15.52
C LEU A 280 -10.71 6.78 -16.44
N THR A 281 -11.13 5.53 -16.54
CA THR A 281 -10.53 4.56 -17.46
C THR A 281 -10.61 5.06 -18.90
N ASN A 282 -11.76 5.55 -19.35
CA ASN A 282 -11.90 6.11 -20.71
C ASN A 282 -11.00 7.32 -20.96
N LEU A 283 -10.67 8.10 -19.93
CA LEU A 283 -9.73 9.21 -20.03
C LEU A 283 -8.29 8.69 -20.15
N LEU A 284 -7.88 7.74 -19.30
CA LEU A 284 -6.51 7.21 -19.25
C LEU A 284 -6.15 6.41 -20.51
N LEU A 285 -7.10 5.67 -21.09
CA LEU A 285 -6.89 4.89 -22.32
C LEU A 285 -6.50 5.75 -23.54
N ARG A 286 -6.73 7.06 -23.50
CA ARG A 286 -6.37 7.97 -24.60
C ARG A 286 -4.87 8.24 -24.70
N SER A 287 -4.10 7.96 -23.64
CA SER A 287 -2.69 8.28 -23.57
C SER A 287 -1.83 7.03 -23.40
N LYS A 288 -0.91 6.82 -24.36
CA LYS A 288 0.07 5.72 -24.33
C LYS A 288 0.93 5.73 -23.06
N TYR A 289 1.24 6.92 -22.54
CA TYR A 289 2.02 7.10 -21.31
C TYR A 289 1.42 6.34 -20.11
N PHE A 290 0.08 6.27 -20.01
CA PHE A 290 -0.56 5.59 -18.89
C PHE A 290 -0.66 4.07 -19.07
N ILE A 291 -0.81 3.60 -20.31
CA ILE A 291 -1.11 2.20 -20.61
C ILE A 291 0.14 1.36 -20.90
N CYS A 292 1.24 1.99 -21.33
CA CYS A 292 2.47 1.29 -21.67
C CYS A 292 3.29 0.96 -20.42
N PRO A 293 3.92 -0.23 -20.37
CA PRO A 293 4.89 -0.55 -19.33
C PRO A 293 6.13 0.34 -19.43
N ALA A 294 6.81 0.54 -18.32
CA ALA A 294 8.02 1.34 -18.25
C ALA A 294 9.15 0.64 -19.02
N THR A 295 9.58 1.20 -20.15
CA THR A 295 10.80 0.78 -20.85
C THR A 295 11.96 1.73 -20.57
N ASP A 296 11.65 3.02 -20.48
CA ASP A 296 12.53 4.08 -19.99
C ASP A 296 11.92 4.73 -18.74
N LEU A 297 12.67 4.68 -17.65
CA LEU A 297 12.31 5.29 -16.37
C LEU A 297 12.26 6.83 -16.45
N GLY A 298 13.05 7.43 -17.34
CA GLY A 298 13.11 8.88 -17.56
C GLY A 298 11.98 9.44 -18.43
N ALA A 299 11.15 8.58 -19.03
CA ALA A 299 10.05 8.99 -19.87
C ALA A 299 8.97 9.75 -19.06
N ASN A 300 8.55 10.89 -19.60
CA ASN A 300 7.53 11.77 -19.05
C ASN A 300 6.31 11.85 -19.99
N ILE A 301 5.28 12.60 -19.61
CA ILE A 301 4.06 12.73 -20.41
C ILE A 301 4.28 13.34 -21.80
N PHE A 302 5.34 14.16 -21.98
CA PHE A 302 5.65 14.84 -23.24
C PHE A 302 6.50 13.97 -24.18
N THR A 303 7.46 13.23 -23.63
CA THR A 303 8.24 12.26 -24.41
C THR A 303 7.39 11.05 -24.79
N GLY A 304 6.44 10.69 -23.92
CA GLY A 304 5.59 9.52 -24.07
C GLY A 304 6.39 8.22 -23.96
N LEU A 305 5.67 7.12 -24.11
CA LEU A 305 6.20 5.76 -24.24
C LEU A 305 5.55 5.15 -25.48
N ASP A 306 6.29 4.34 -26.22
CA ASP A 306 5.74 3.58 -27.34
C ASP A 306 5.77 2.09 -27.03
N CYS A 307 4.61 1.45 -27.21
CA CYS A 307 4.42 0.04 -26.98
C CYS A 307 3.21 -0.45 -27.79
N ASP A 308 3.15 -1.77 -28.00
CA ASP A 308 1.93 -2.43 -28.43
C ASP A 308 0.93 -2.49 -27.28
N PRO A 309 -0.26 -1.84 -27.38
CA PRO A 309 -1.23 -1.86 -26.30
C PRO A 309 -1.69 -3.29 -26.00
N ASN A 310 -1.80 -3.61 -24.70
CA ASN A 310 -2.40 -4.86 -24.27
C ASN A 310 -3.84 -4.97 -24.85
N PRO A 311 -4.27 -6.14 -25.38
CA PRO A 311 -5.62 -6.34 -25.92
C PRO A 311 -6.76 -5.94 -24.99
N VAL A 312 -6.52 -5.87 -23.68
CA VAL A 312 -7.47 -5.37 -22.67
C VAL A 312 -7.89 -3.91 -22.91
N PHE A 313 -7.03 -3.12 -23.54
CA PHE A 313 -7.25 -1.70 -23.83
C PHE A 313 -7.94 -1.46 -25.18
N ILE A 314 -7.97 -2.47 -26.06
CA ILE A 314 -8.54 -2.36 -27.40
C ILE A 314 -10.06 -2.57 -27.32
N PRO A 315 -10.89 -1.64 -27.84
CA PRO A 315 -12.34 -1.80 -27.86
C PRO A 315 -12.78 -3.05 -28.62
N ARG A 316 -13.72 -3.79 -28.04
CA ARG A 316 -14.35 -4.95 -28.69
C ARG A 316 -15.86 -4.77 -28.70
N THR A 317 -16.49 -5.28 -29.76
CA THR A 317 -17.94 -5.33 -29.90
C THR A 317 -18.46 -6.60 -29.23
N TYR A 318 -19.24 -6.43 -28.16
CA TYR A 318 -19.92 -7.53 -27.49
C TYR A 318 -21.37 -7.58 -27.97
N SER A 319 -21.75 -8.71 -28.59
CA SER A 319 -23.13 -9.02 -28.94
C SER A 319 -23.76 -9.87 -27.82
N THR A 320 -24.83 -9.39 -27.20
CA THR A 320 -25.54 -10.16 -26.18
C THR A 320 -26.29 -11.34 -26.83
N PRO A 321 -26.32 -12.54 -26.20
CA PRO A 321 -27.29 -13.57 -26.58
C PRO A 321 -28.72 -13.03 -26.37
N GLN A 322 -29.72 -13.59 -27.08
CA GLN A 322 -31.12 -13.15 -26.96
C GLN A 322 -31.56 -13.15 -25.48
N LEU A 323 -31.66 -11.95 -24.89
CA LEU A 323 -32.17 -11.79 -23.53
C LEU A 323 -33.69 -11.97 -23.57
N PHE A 324 -34.21 -12.83 -22.68
CA PHE A 324 -35.62 -13.22 -22.62
C PHE A 324 -36.61 -12.03 -22.47
N PHE A 325 -36.13 -10.87 -22.02
CA PHE A 325 -36.94 -9.67 -21.83
C PHE A 325 -36.93 -8.69 -23.04
N LEU A 326 -36.10 -8.91 -24.06
CA LEU A 326 -36.07 -8.09 -25.27
C LEU A 326 -36.90 -8.73 -26.39
N PRO A 327 -37.51 -7.94 -27.28
CA PRO A 327 -38.25 -8.48 -28.42
C PRO A 327 -37.39 -9.45 -29.24
N PRO A 328 -37.96 -10.57 -29.72
CA PRO A 328 -37.25 -11.46 -30.62
C PRO A 328 -36.85 -10.65 -31.87
N ASN A 329 -35.55 -10.54 -32.12
CA ASN A 329 -34.85 -9.75 -33.17
C ASN A 329 -34.15 -8.46 -32.72
N TYR A 330 -34.09 -8.13 -31.43
CA TYR A 330 -33.24 -7.03 -30.97
C TYR A 330 -31.87 -7.56 -30.49
N THR A 331 -30.81 -7.30 -31.26
CA THR A 331 -29.43 -7.60 -30.86
C THR A 331 -28.77 -6.32 -30.33
N LEU A 332 -28.47 -6.29 -29.03
CA LEU A 332 -27.72 -5.19 -28.42
C LEU A 332 -26.22 -5.43 -28.66
N SER A 333 -25.62 -4.59 -29.51
CA SER A 333 -24.17 -4.56 -29.71
C SER A 333 -23.56 -3.41 -28.92
N LEU A 334 -22.79 -3.73 -27.87
CA LEU A 334 -22.08 -2.73 -27.06
C LEU A 334 -20.59 -2.75 -27.43
N THR A 335 -20.07 -1.62 -27.91
CA THR A 335 -18.62 -1.44 -28.12
C THR A 335 -18.00 -0.92 -26.84
N THR A 336 -17.24 -1.74 -26.15
CA THR A 336 -16.55 -1.37 -24.91
C THR A 336 -15.15 -1.99 -24.87
N SER A 337 -14.19 -1.33 -24.22
CA SER A 337 -12.89 -1.93 -23.94
C SER A 337 -13.00 -2.91 -22.77
N PRO A 338 -12.39 -4.10 -22.85
CA PRO A 338 -12.38 -5.08 -21.75
C PRO A 338 -11.91 -4.45 -20.42
N MET A 339 -11.05 -3.44 -20.47
CA MET A 339 -10.57 -2.70 -19.31
C MET A 339 -11.70 -2.08 -18.45
N GLN A 340 -12.84 -1.71 -19.02
CA GLN A 340 -13.97 -1.20 -18.24
C GLN A 340 -14.55 -2.25 -17.29
N ILE A 341 -14.60 -3.52 -17.73
CA ILE A 341 -15.07 -4.65 -16.90
C ILE A 341 -14.09 -4.86 -15.75
N HIS A 342 -12.79 -4.85 -16.03
CA HIS A 342 -11.77 -4.93 -14.99
C HIS A 342 -11.88 -3.77 -14.00
N THR A 343 -12.06 -2.55 -14.50
CA THR A 343 -12.24 -1.35 -13.66
C THR A 343 -13.41 -1.51 -12.68
N PHE A 344 -14.50 -2.14 -13.08
CA PHE A 344 -15.62 -2.46 -12.19
C PHE A 344 -15.22 -3.39 -11.03
N PHE A 345 -14.39 -4.40 -11.28
CA PHE A 345 -13.85 -5.26 -10.22
C PHE A 345 -12.92 -4.49 -9.27
N TRP A 346 -12.07 -3.61 -9.80
CA TRP A 346 -11.24 -2.72 -8.98
C TRP A 346 -12.08 -1.76 -8.13
N ALA A 347 -13.10 -1.14 -8.70
CA ALA A 347 -14.00 -0.24 -7.97
C ALA A 347 -14.77 -0.99 -6.87
N THR A 348 -15.20 -2.22 -7.16
CA THR A 348 -15.86 -3.09 -6.19
C THR A 348 -14.93 -3.46 -5.04
N PHE A 349 -13.68 -3.85 -5.33
CA PHE A 349 -12.69 -4.12 -4.29
C PHE A 349 -12.36 -2.86 -3.47
N ALA A 350 -12.15 -1.73 -4.14
CA ALA A 350 -11.85 -0.43 -3.51
C ALA A 350 -12.95 0.02 -2.55
N SER A 351 -14.21 -0.27 -2.86
CA SER A 351 -15.33 0.07 -1.98
C SER A 351 -15.61 -0.97 -0.91
N LEU A 352 -15.59 -2.26 -1.25
CA LEU A 352 -16.09 -3.29 -0.34
C LEU A 352 -15.01 -3.81 0.61
N ILE A 353 -13.76 -3.91 0.15
CA ILE A 353 -12.69 -4.63 0.85
C ILE A 353 -11.59 -3.68 1.31
N ALA A 354 -11.13 -2.75 0.46
CA ALA A 354 -10.03 -1.84 0.83
C ALA A 354 -10.29 -1.04 2.14
N PRO A 355 -11.51 -0.58 2.47
CA PRO A 355 -11.77 0.15 3.72
C PRO A 355 -11.51 -0.65 4.99
N PHE A 356 -11.40 -1.99 4.91
CA PHE A 356 -10.99 -2.82 6.03
C PHE A 356 -9.53 -2.58 6.46
N GLY A 357 -8.67 -2.11 5.57
CA GLY A 357 -7.33 -1.63 5.93
C GLY A 357 -7.39 -0.47 6.92
N GLY A 358 -8.26 0.51 6.64
CA GLY A 358 -8.51 1.62 7.56
C GLY A 358 -9.18 1.20 8.87
N PHE A 359 -10.04 0.18 8.85
CA PHE A 359 -10.60 -0.38 10.09
C PHE A 359 -9.53 -1.06 10.95
N PHE A 360 -8.64 -1.83 10.34
CA PHE A 360 -7.52 -2.46 11.02
C PHE A 360 -6.57 -1.41 11.63
N ALA A 361 -6.17 -0.41 10.85
CA ALA A 361 -5.32 0.68 11.29
C ALA A 361 -5.97 1.47 12.45
N SER A 362 -7.28 1.76 12.36
CA SER A 362 -8.04 2.37 13.44
C SER A 362 -8.05 1.51 14.72
N GLY A 363 -8.25 0.19 14.60
CA GLY A 363 -8.21 -0.73 15.75
C GLY A 363 -6.88 -0.71 16.48
N LEU A 364 -5.78 -0.70 15.72
CA LEU A 364 -4.42 -0.57 16.26
C LEU A 364 -4.28 0.74 17.05
N LYS A 365 -4.65 1.89 16.46
CA LYS A 365 -4.59 3.20 17.13
C LYS A 365 -5.37 3.23 18.45
N ARG A 366 -6.58 2.67 18.49
CA ARG A 366 -7.40 2.63 19.71
C ARG A 366 -6.77 1.77 20.81
N THR A 367 -6.07 0.71 20.44
CA THR A 367 -5.37 -0.16 21.40
C THR A 367 -4.24 0.58 22.13
N PHE A 368 -3.53 1.47 21.44
CA PHE A 368 -2.48 2.31 22.01
C PHE A 368 -2.97 3.66 22.55
N LYS A 369 -4.30 3.89 22.58
CA LYS A 369 -4.93 5.14 23.03
C LYS A 369 -4.44 6.39 22.27
N ILE A 370 -4.02 6.20 21.02
CA ILE A 370 -3.65 7.28 20.11
C ILE A 370 -4.78 7.55 19.11
N LYS A 371 -4.77 8.72 18.49
CA LYS A 371 -5.76 9.11 17.47
C LYS A 371 -5.23 8.95 16.05
N ASP A 372 -3.98 9.36 15.85
CA ASP A 372 -3.27 9.44 14.58
C ASP A 372 -1.90 8.75 14.74
N PHE A 373 -1.33 8.17 13.68
CA PHE A 373 -0.05 7.45 13.74
C PHE A 373 1.15 8.39 13.94
N GLY A 374 0.99 9.66 13.56
CA GLY A 374 1.99 10.72 13.71
C GLY A 374 1.46 12.06 13.22
N ASP A 375 2.33 13.05 13.14
CA ASP A 375 2.03 14.41 12.68
C ASP A 375 2.88 14.79 11.45
N SER A 376 3.11 13.84 10.53
CA SER A 376 4.01 14.04 9.40
C SER A 376 3.55 15.09 8.39
N ILE A 377 2.23 15.32 8.28
CA ILE A 377 1.67 16.34 7.40
C ILE A 377 0.92 17.39 8.25
N PRO A 378 1.36 18.65 8.25
CA PRO A 378 0.74 19.69 9.06
C PRO A 378 -0.77 19.81 8.80
N GLY A 379 -1.56 19.70 9.88
CA GLY A 379 -3.01 19.78 9.83
C GLY A 379 -3.74 18.55 9.26
N HIS A 380 -3.02 17.51 8.79
CA HIS A 380 -3.61 16.34 8.13
C HIS A 380 -3.39 15.00 8.86
N GLY A 381 -2.53 14.97 9.88
CA GLY A 381 -2.21 13.78 10.68
C GLY A 381 -1.04 12.97 10.11
N GLY A 382 -1.05 11.67 10.35
CA GLY A 382 0.02 10.76 9.94
C GLY A 382 -0.05 10.38 8.47
N MET A 383 1.09 10.04 7.89
CA MET A 383 1.17 9.47 6.54
C MET A 383 0.53 8.08 6.50
N THR A 384 0.75 7.27 7.53
CA THR A 384 0.19 5.91 7.65
C THR A 384 -1.33 5.93 7.63
N ASP A 385 -1.96 6.95 8.25
CA ASP A 385 -3.41 7.14 8.26
C ASP A 385 -4.01 7.39 6.86
N ARG A 386 -3.20 7.75 5.87
CA ARG A 386 -3.62 8.02 4.48
C ARG A 386 -3.37 6.84 3.55
N MET A 387 -2.45 5.95 3.94
CA MET A 387 -1.97 4.87 3.08
C MET A 387 -2.49 3.48 3.47
N ASP A 388 -3.19 3.35 4.59
CA ASP A 388 -3.72 2.08 5.11
C ASP A 388 -4.61 1.33 4.09
N CYS A 389 -5.59 2.01 3.49
CA CYS A 389 -6.43 1.46 2.43
C CYS A 389 -5.64 1.31 1.11
N GLN A 390 -4.69 2.21 0.85
CA GLN A 390 -3.90 2.23 -0.39
C GLN A 390 -2.95 1.04 -0.50
N PHE A 391 -2.34 0.60 0.61
CA PHE A 391 -1.46 -0.58 0.62
C PHE A 391 -2.21 -1.86 0.23
N ILE A 392 -3.42 -2.06 0.79
CA ILE A 392 -4.25 -3.21 0.44
C ILE A 392 -4.72 -3.13 -1.03
N MET A 393 -5.11 -1.94 -1.48
CA MET A 393 -5.51 -1.73 -2.86
C MET A 393 -4.37 -1.98 -3.86
N GLY A 394 -3.16 -1.54 -3.51
CA GLY A 394 -1.95 -1.74 -4.30
C GLY A 394 -1.60 -3.22 -4.48
N LEU A 395 -1.66 -4.00 -3.40
CA LEU A 395 -1.49 -5.45 -3.44
C LEU A 395 -2.51 -6.13 -4.35
N PHE A 396 -3.78 -5.77 -4.18
CA PHE A 396 -4.86 -6.33 -5.00
C PHE A 396 -4.65 -6.01 -6.47
N SER A 397 -4.26 -4.78 -6.80
CA SER A 397 -3.98 -4.38 -8.18
C SER A 397 -2.88 -5.24 -8.81
N PHE A 398 -1.80 -5.50 -8.06
CA PHE A 398 -0.70 -6.34 -8.52
C PHE A 398 -1.13 -7.78 -8.78
N ILE A 399 -1.80 -8.41 -7.80
CA ILE A 399 -2.27 -9.79 -7.91
C ILE A 399 -3.27 -9.93 -9.06
N TYR A 400 -4.22 -9.00 -9.16
CA TYR A 400 -5.24 -9.04 -10.20
C TYR A 400 -4.60 -8.86 -11.58
N TYR A 401 -3.71 -7.88 -11.74
CA TYR A 401 -3.00 -7.66 -12.99
C TYR A 401 -2.29 -8.93 -13.46
N HIS A 402 -1.45 -9.53 -12.60
CA HIS A 402 -0.70 -10.74 -12.97
C HIS A 402 -1.57 -11.98 -13.24
N THR A 403 -2.77 -12.04 -12.66
CA THR A 403 -3.68 -13.18 -12.82
C THR A 403 -4.54 -13.06 -14.07
N PHE A 404 -5.13 -11.88 -14.31
CA PHE A 404 -6.19 -11.73 -15.31
C PHE A 404 -5.79 -10.88 -16.52
N ILE A 405 -4.74 -10.07 -16.41
CA ILE A 405 -4.43 -9.04 -17.42
C ILE A 405 -3.07 -9.22 -18.06
N ALA A 406 -2.07 -9.63 -17.27
CA ALA A 406 -0.70 -9.82 -17.72
C ALA A 406 -0.67 -10.81 -18.89
N PHE A 407 -0.57 -10.25 -20.08
CA PHE A 407 -0.56 -11.01 -21.31
C PHE A 407 0.88 -11.38 -21.62
N LYS A 408 1.29 -12.58 -21.23
CA LYS A 408 2.61 -13.11 -21.60
C LYS A 408 2.57 -13.48 -23.09
N ARG A 409 2.95 -12.54 -23.97
CA ARG A 409 3.37 -12.91 -25.33
C ARG A 409 4.63 -13.76 -25.18
N SER A 410 4.49 -15.07 -25.26
CA SER A 410 5.65 -15.93 -25.51
C SER A 410 6.16 -15.58 -26.91
N SER A 411 7.37 -15.00 -26.98
CA SER A 411 8.00 -14.75 -28.28
C SER A 411 8.28 -16.08 -28.96
N VAL A 412 8.25 -16.12 -30.29
CA VAL A 412 8.61 -17.33 -31.05
C VAL A 412 10.01 -17.80 -30.62
N THR A 413 10.93 -16.86 -30.40
CA THR A 413 12.27 -17.13 -29.87
C THR A 413 12.23 -17.83 -28.51
N HIS A 414 11.42 -17.36 -27.56
CA HIS A 414 11.30 -18.00 -26.25
C HIS A 414 10.69 -19.40 -26.33
N VAL A 415 9.68 -19.59 -27.19
CA VAL A 415 9.10 -20.92 -27.44
C VAL A 415 10.14 -21.84 -28.08
N MET A 416 10.96 -21.33 -28.99
CA MET A 416 12.05 -22.09 -29.60
C MET A 416 13.14 -22.44 -28.59
N GLU A 417 13.54 -21.51 -27.72
CA GLU A 417 14.52 -21.76 -26.66
C GLU A 417 14.02 -22.85 -25.70
N LEU A 418 12.77 -22.78 -25.25
CA LEU A 418 12.16 -23.84 -24.42
C LEU A 418 12.14 -25.17 -25.18
N ALA A 419 11.70 -25.16 -26.44
CA ALA A 419 11.65 -26.36 -27.27
C ALA A 419 13.05 -26.97 -27.50
N ILE A 420 14.11 -26.17 -27.61
CA ILE A 420 15.46 -26.66 -27.90
C ILE A 420 16.21 -27.05 -26.63
N MET A 421 16.08 -26.28 -25.55
CA MET A 421 16.89 -26.45 -24.34
C MET A 421 16.23 -27.36 -23.29
N GLU A 422 14.90 -27.42 -23.25
CA GLU A 422 14.17 -28.16 -22.21
C GLU A 422 13.55 -29.47 -22.72
N LEU A 423 13.23 -29.59 -24.01
CA LEU A 423 12.61 -30.78 -24.59
C LEU A 423 13.65 -31.72 -25.22
N THR A 424 13.40 -33.02 -25.08
CA THR A 424 14.12 -34.06 -25.82
C THR A 424 13.70 -34.09 -27.29
N ALA A 425 14.50 -34.73 -28.15
CA ALA A 425 14.23 -34.80 -29.59
C ALA A 425 12.87 -35.46 -29.92
N ASP A 426 12.44 -36.47 -29.17
CA ASP A 426 11.14 -37.11 -29.38
C ASP A 426 9.98 -36.19 -28.94
N GLU A 427 10.13 -35.44 -27.84
CA GLU A 427 9.14 -34.44 -27.40
C GLU A 427 9.03 -33.26 -28.38
N GLN A 428 10.16 -32.81 -28.96
CA GLN A 428 10.16 -31.80 -30.01
C GLN A 428 9.35 -32.25 -31.24
N LEU A 429 9.51 -33.52 -31.64
CA LEU A 429 8.73 -34.09 -32.74
C LEU A 429 7.25 -34.18 -32.41
N GLU A 430 6.89 -34.51 -31.17
CA GLU A 430 5.49 -34.52 -30.72
C GLU A 430 4.87 -33.12 -30.77
N VAL A 431 5.60 -32.09 -30.33
CA VAL A 431 5.18 -30.68 -30.44
C VAL A 431 4.95 -30.29 -31.89
N ILE A 432 5.87 -30.61 -32.79
CA ILE A 432 5.73 -30.32 -34.22
C ILE A 432 4.48 -30.99 -34.80
N LYS A 433 4.24 -32.27 -34.48
CA LYS A 433 3.03 -32.99 -34.91
C LYS A 433 1.75 -32.34 -34.38
N GLY A 434 1.73 -31.95 -33.11
CA GLY A 434 0.61 -31.26 -32.48
C GLY A 434 0.29 -29.92 -33.15
N VAL A 435 1.32 -29.10 -33.39
CA VAL A 435 1.18 -27.81 -34.08
C VAL A 435 0.70 -28.00 -35.52
N LEU A 436 1.26 -28.97 -36.25
CA LEU A 436 0.88 -29.25 -37.63
C LEU A 436 -0.59 -29.66 -37.74
N LYS A 437 -1.05 -30.56 -36.85
CA LYS A 437 -2.45 -30.98 -36.76
C LYS A 437 -3.39 -29.81 -36.44
N TYR A 438 -2.99 -28.93 -35.52
CA TYR A 438 -3.73 -27.73 -35.18
C TYR A 438 -3.88 -26.80 -36.41
N LEU A 439 -2.77 -26.55 -37.14
CA LEU A 439 -2.78 -25.71 -38.34
C LEU A 439 -3.59 -26.31 -39.49
N THR A 440 -3.59 -27.63 -39.65
CA THR A 440 -4.47 -28.33 -40.61
C THR A 440 -5.94 -28.13 -40.26
N ASN A 441 -6.32 -28.24 -38.97
CA ASN A 441 -7.70 -28.01 -38.53
C ASN A 441 -8.17 -26.57 -38.72
N GLN A 442 -7.26 -25.59 -38.71
CA GLN A 442 -7.54 -24.19 -39.02
C GLN A 442 -7.55 -23.88 -40.53
N GLY A 443 -7.28 -24.89 -41.39
CA GLY A 443 -7.22 -24.72 -42.84
C GLY A 443 -5.99 -23.97 -43.35
N VAL A 444 -4.97 -23.74 -42.50
CA VAL A 444 -3.74 -23.03 -42.86
C VAL A 444 -2.76 -23.93 -43.60
N VAL A 445 -2.77 -25.23 -43.29
CA VAL A 445 -1.88 -26.25 -43.86
C VAL A 445 -2.71 -27.33 -44.55
N LYS A 446 -2.20 -27.89 -45.65
CA LYS A 446 -2.91 -28.92 -46.40
C LYS A 446 -3.15 -30.18 -45.54
N PRO A 447 -4.26 -30.92 -45.76
CA PRO A 447 -4.57 -32.14 -44.99
C PRO A 447 -3.54 -33.26 -45.10
N GLU A 448 -2.75 -33.27 -46.17
CA GLU A 448 -1.76 -34.30 -46.49
C GLU A 448 -0.42 -34.09 -45.76
N THR A 449 -0.18 -32.89 -45.24
CA THR A 449 1.11 -32.50 -44.64
C THR A 449 1.47 -33.29 -43.38
N PRO A 450 0.55 -33.60 -42.45
CA PRO A 450 0.85 -34.46 -41.29
C PRO A 450 1.27 -35.87 -41.68
N VAL A 451 0.58 -36.46 -42.66
CA VAL A 451 0.85 -37.81 -43.14
C VAL A 451 2.20 -37.87 -43.87
N SER A 452 2.55 -36.83 -44.64
CA SER A 452 3.86 -36.73 -45.30
C SER A 452 4.99 -36.57 -44.28
N PHE A 453 4.75 -35.83 -43.19
CA PHE A 453 5.75 -35.62 -42.15
C PHE A 453 6.06 -36.91 -41.38
N ASP A 454 5.05 -37.71 -41.06
CA ASP A 454 5.24 -39.03 -40.43
C ASP A 454 6.01 -40.01 -41.32
N LYS A 455 5.74 -40.00 -42.63
CA LYS A 455 6.49 -40.82 -43.61
C LYS A 455 7.96 -40.42 -43.70
N LEU A 456 8.25 -39.12 -43.69
CA LEU A 456 9.63 -38.61 -43.72
C LEU A 456 10.39 -38.98 -42.45
N LEU A 457 9.75 -38.89 -41.28
CA LEU A 457 10.35 -39.30 -40.00
C LEU A 457 10.61 -40.80 -39.92
N ALA A 458 9.69 -41.62 -40.42
CA ALA A 458 9.87 -43.06 -40.48
C ALA A 458 11.04 -43.45 -41.40
N ALA A 459 11.19 -42.76 -42.53
CA ALA A 459 12.32 -42.94 -43.44
C ALA A 459 13.66 -42.48 -42.85
N SER A 460 13.68 -41.40 -42.06
CA SER A 460 14.92 -40.89 -41.45
C SER A 460 15.41 -41.71 -40.27
N LYS A 461 14.54 -42.45 -39.56
CA LYS A 461 14.92 -43.38 -38.48
C LYS A 461 15.44 -44.74 -38.99
N GLN A 462 15.44 -44.98 -40.31
CA GLN A 462 15.96 -46.20 -40.95
C GLN A 462 17.39 -46.04 -41.50
N VAL A 463 18.00 -44.86 -41.35
CA VAL A 463 19.40 -44.54 -41.65
C VAL A 463 20.12 -44.38 -40.31
#